data_AF-A0A1Y3BBL8-F1
#
_entry.id   AF-A0A1Y3BBL8-F1
#
_cell.length_a   1.000
_cell.length_b   1.000
_cell.length_c   1.000
_cell.angle_alpha   90.00
_cell.angle_beta   90.00
_cell.angle_gamma   90.00
#
_symmetry.space_group_name_H-M   'P 1'
#
loop_
_entity.id
_entity.type
_entity.pdbx_description
1 polymer ?
#
loop_
_entity_poly.entity_id
_entity_poly.type
_entity_poly.pdbx_seq_one_letter_code
_entity_poly.pdbx_strand_id
1 'polypeptide(L)'
;MKDFFNVSVLIKQHKVLRNNPQVGKGTLVYLPITQNKDFTKDPSKWDARIRNIDGNRITLQVRIPANTAVGIWRLRISTKPQGSRNIKTFEVHNKIFLLFNPWNRDDTVYLADEVRRQEYVLNDIGKIYIGSHSKPKGRQWFEESVLPAAVFLLDKSRLDYSARANPAKVVRAVAALVNSHDDNGLLVGNWSGNYHDGNAPWQWTGSAPIFEQYLRSNGEPIKFGQCWVFAGSTTTMSRTLGIPARTITNFVSAHDTDDSLTVDKFFSKTGEPISDVNSDSIWNFHVWTDVWMS
;
A
#
# COMPACT_ATOMS: atom_id res chain seq x y z
N MET A 1 32.05 11.30 28.51
CA MET A 1 30.77 10.63 28.15
C MET A 1 30.94 9.51 27.10
N LYS A 2 32.03 9.50 26.31
CA LYS A 2 32.26 8.57 25.19
C LYS A 2 32.35 7.08 25.55
N ASP A 3 32.75 6.73 26.77
CA ASP A 3 33.02 5.32 27.15
C ASP A 3 32.01 4.72 28.14
N PHE A 4 31.01 5.48 28.57
CA PHE A 4 30.25 5.12 29.79
C PHE A 4 28.94 4.38 29.55
N PHE A 5 28.47 4.19 28.31
CA PHE A 5 27.17 3.54 28.06
C PHE A 5 27.18 2.69 26.79
N ASN A 6 26.72 1.44 26.92
CA ASN A 6 26.31 0.62 25.79
C ASN A 6 24.88 1.01 25.40
N VAL A 7 24.67 1.39 24.14
CA VAL A 7 23.35 1.71 23.59
C VAL A 7 22.93 0.56 22.68
N SER A 8 21.65 0.19 22.74
CA SER A 8 21.06 -0.76 21.81
C SER A 8 19.68 -0.31 21.39
N VAL A 9 19.34 -0.60 20.14
CA VAL A 9 18.07 -0.26 19.53
C VAL A 9 17.31 -1.55 19.27
N LEU A 10 16.09 -1.65 19.79
CA LEU A 10 15.16 -2.74 19.50
C LEU A 10 14.03 -2.19 18.63
N ILE A 11 13.85 -2.77 17.46
CA ILE A 11 12.80 -2.39 16.51
C ILE A 11 11.89 -3.60 16.34
N LYS A 12 10.59 -3.41 16.57
CA LYS A 12 9.60 -4.48 16.46
C LYS A 12 8.50 -4.05 15.51
N GLN A 13 8.13 -4.90 14.56
CA GLN A 13 6.93 -4.65 13.77
C GLN A 13 5.71 -4.69 14.69
N HIS A 14 4.73 -3.82 14.42
CA HIS A 14 3.46 -3.88 15.11
C HIS A 14 2.81 -5.24 14.88
N LYS A 15 2.04 -5.68 15.86
CA LYS A 15 1.46 -7.00 15.85
C LYS A 15 0.41 -7.06 14.73
N VAL A 16 0.71 -7.84 13.71
CA VAL A 16 -0.21 -8.17 12.62
C VAL A 16 -0.64 -9.60 12.91
N LEU A 17 -1.94 -9.83 13.11
CA LEU A 17 -2.50 -11.11 13.54
C LEU A 17 -2.01 -11.55 14.95
N ARG A 18 -2.38 -12.73 15.44
CA ARG A 18 -2.04 -13.20 16.81
C ARG A 18 -0.56 -13.51 17.04
N ASN A 19 0.32 -13.29 16.06
CA ASN A 19 1.73 -13.69 16.10
C ASN A 19 2.62 -12.65 16.80
N ASN A 20 3.53 -13.11 17.66
CA ASN A 20 4.49 -12.22 18.32
C ASN A 20 5.68 -11.94 17.38
N PRO A 21 6.26 -10.72 17.43
CA PRO A 21 7.49 -10.40 16.70
C PRO A 21 8.64 -11.37 17.02
N GLN A 22 9.40 -11.79 16.01
CA GLN A 22 10.45 -12.82 16.11
C GLN A 22 11.69 -12.41 15.32
N VAL A 23 12.86 -12.69 15.89
CA VAL A 23 14.16 -12.40 15.24
C VAL A 23 14.32 -13.20 13.95
N GLY A 24 14.02 -14.51 13.98
CA GLY A 24 14.14 -15.39 12.82
C GLY A 24 13.21 -15.05 11.65
N LYS A 25 12.16 -14.24 11.90
CA LYS A 25 11.23 -13.76 10.86
C LYS A 25 11.49 -12.31 10.44
N GLY A 26 12.56 -11.70 10.94
CA GLY A 26 12.90 -10.30 10.64
C GLY A 26 11.98 -9.25 11.27
N THR A 27 11.01 -9.64 12.12
CA THR A 27 10.02 -8.73 12.71
C THR A 27 10.39 -8.19 14.07
N LEU A 28 11.47 -8.72 14.66
CA LEU A 28 12.12 -8.20 15.85
C LEU A 28 13.61 -8.04 15.56
N VAL A 29 14.11 -6.82 15.61
CA VAL A 29 15.47 -6.47 15.25
C VAL A 29 16.16 -5.88 16.46
N TYR A 30 17.26 -6.49 16.90
CA TYR A 30 18.14 -5.97 17.95
C TYR A 30 19.44 -5.45 17.33
N LEU A 31 19.72 -4.17 17.53
CA LEU A 31 20.88 -3.46 16.98
C LEU A 31 21.74 -2.95 18.15
N PRO A 32 22.80 -3.68 18.54
CA PRO A 32 23.80 -3.13 19.44
C PRO A 32 24.54 -2.00 18.71
N ILE A 33 24.61 -0.82 19.34
CA ILE A 33 25.30 0.33 18.78
C ILE A 33 26.77 0.24 19.16
N THR A 34 27.61 0.06 18.15
CA THR A 34 29.06 0.12 18.32
C THR A 34 29.57 1.54 18.12
N GLN A 35 30.82 1.81 18.52
CA GLN A 35 31.46 3.11 18.28
C GLN A 35 31.89 3.30 16.81
N ASN A 36 31.60 2.34 15.93
CA ASN A 36 31.95 2.48 14.51
C ASN A 36 31.15 3.62 13.87
N LYS A 37 31.83 4.44 13.08
CA LYS A 37 31.23 5.51 12.29
C LYS A 37 30.66 5.00 10.97
N ASP A 38 31.04 3.81 10.56
CA ASP A 38 30.57 3.16 9.34
C ASP A 38 29.59 2.02 9.63
N PHE A 39 28.74 1.74 8.65
CA PHE A 39 27.95 0.52 8.68
C PHE A 39 28.87 -0.69 8.52
N THR A 40 28.66 -1.71 9.34
CA THR A 40 29.50 -2.90 9.43
C THR A 40 28.91 -4.11 8.73
N LYS A 41 27.60 -4.08 8.46
CA LYS A 41 26.88 -5.18 7.83
C LYS A 41 26.65 -4.92 6.34
N ASP A 42 26.27 -5.98 5.64
CA ASP A 42 25.74 -5.92 4.29
C ASP A 42 24.49 -5.01 4.19
N PRO A 43 24.26 -4.29 3.07
CA PRO A 43 23.07 -3.43 2.87
C PRO A 43 21.72 -4.14 3.00
N SER A 44 21.65 -5.45 2.73
CA SER A 44 20.45 -6.28 2.94
C SER A 44 20.14 -6.57 4.42
N LYS A 45 20.98 -6.10 5.35
CA LYS A 45 20.82 -6.33 6.79
C LYS A 45 20.65 -5.04 7.57
N TRP A 46 19.80 -5.11 8.59
CA TRP A 46 19.60 -4.03 9.54
C TRP A 46 20.91 -3.70 10.26
N ASP A 47 21.26 -2.42 10.25
CA ASP A 47 22.47 -1.93 10.87
C ASP A 47 22.25 -0.54 11.47
N ALA A 48 23.08 -0.16 12.44
CA ALA A 48 23.01 1.13 13.07
C ALA A 48 24.39 1.61 13.49
N ARG A 49 24.62 2.92 13.35
CA ARG A 49 25.90 3.56 13.66
C ARG A 49 25.69 4.89 14.38
N ILE A 50 26.72 5.33 15.09
CA ILE A 50 26.75 6.67 15.68
C ILE A 50 27.17 7.66 14.60
N ARG A 51 26.29 8.60 14.25
CA ARG A 51 26.60 9.66 13.29
C ARG A 51 27.28 10.84 13.95
N ASN A 52 26.80 11.25 15.12
CA ASN A 52 27.36 12.37 15.87
C ASN A 52 27.14 12.20 17.38
N ILE A 53 28.04 12.78 18.17
CA ILE A 53 27.89 12.95 19.62
C ILE A 53 28.18 14.41 19.93
N ASP A 54 27.19 15.11 20.47
CA ASP A 54 27.29 16.51 20.86
C ASP A 54 26.83 16.66 22.31
N GLY A 55 27.79 16.84 23.21
CA GLY A 55 27.55 16.90 24.65
C GLY A 55 26.80 15.66 25.18
N ASN A 56 25.54 15.86 25.58
CA ASN A 56 24.64 14.82 26.08
C ASN A 56 23.69 14.25 25.01
N ARG A 57 23.86 14.61 23.73
CA ARG A 57 23.03 14.15 22.61
C ARG A 57 23.82 13.16 21.75
N ILE A 58 23.20 12.03 21.44
CA ILE A 58 23.73 11.03 20.51
C ILE A 58 22.79 10.97 19.31
N THR A 59 23.33 11.19 18.11
CA THR A 59 22.61 11.00 16.86
C THR A 59 22.95 9.63 16.30
N LEU A 60 21.95 8.75 16.23
CA LEU A 60 22.04 7.43 15.62
C LEU A 60 21.54 7.49 14.18
N GLN A 61 22.21 6.75 13.29
CA GLN A 61 21.71 6.47 11.95
C GLN A 61 21.42 4.98 11.84
N VAL A 62 20.18 4.63 11.48
CA VAL A 62 19.74 3.24 11.28
C VAL A 62 19.57 3.01 9.78
N ARG A 63 20.17 1.95 9.25
CA ARG A 63 19.93 1.48 7.89
C ARG A 63 18.90 0.36 7.91
N ILE A 64 17.89 0.52 7.08
CA ILE A 64 16.76 -0.40 6.93
C ILE A 64 16.98 -1.15 5.60
N PRO A 65 16.97 -2.49 5.60
CA PRO A 65 17.02 -3.28 4.38
C PRO A 65 15.84 -2.98 3.45
N ALA A 66 16.08 -3.00 2.15
CA ALA A 66 15.03 -2.78 1.14
C ALA A 66 13.93 -3.85 1.17
N ASN A 67 14.25 -5.07 1.59
CA ASN A 67 13.30 -6.17 1.75
C ASN A 67 12.60 -6.19 3.13
N THR A 68 12.54 -5.05 3.83
CA THR A 68 11.84 -4.95 5.11
C THR A 68 10.33 -4.88 4.87
N ALA A 69 9.58 -5.66 5.65
CA ALA A 69 8.12 -5.66 5.57
C ALA A 69 7.51 -4.27 5.81
N VAL A 70 6.61 -3.84 4.92
CA VAL A 70 5.89 -2.58 5.09
C VAL A 70 4.87 -2.64 6.23
N GLY A 71 4.59 -1.49 6.83
CA GLY A 71 3.61 -1.32 7.90
C GLY A 71 4.15 -0.55 9.10
N ILE A 72 3.48 -0.69 10.25
CA ILE A 72 3.86 0.01 11.47
C ILE A 72 4.97 -0.75 12.19
N TRP A 73 5.99 -0.03 12.62
CA TRP A 73 7.09 -0.47 13.46
C TRP A 73 7.18 0.39 14.72
N ARG A 74 7.64 -0.21 15.81
CA ARG A 74 7.86 0.44 17.10
C ARG A 74 9.33 0.37 17.45
N LEU A 75 9.84 1.48 17.97
CA LEU A 75 11.24 1.65 18.33
C LEU A 75 11.37 1.71 19.85
N ARG A 76 12.36 1.00 20.38
CA ARG A 76 12.73 1.01 21.78
C ARG A 76 14.24 1.19 21.88
N ILE A 77 14.67 2.11 22.73
CA ILE A 77 16.09 2.40 22.95
C ILE A 77 16.43 1.94 24.36
N SER A 78 17.46 1.12 24.48
CA SER A 78 17.97 0.66 25.78
C SER A 78 19.41 1.15 25.96
N THR A 79 19.68 1.73 27.13
CA THR A 79 21.01 2.20 27.53
C THR A 79 21.46 1.47 28.78
N LYS A 80 22.72 1.03 28.78
CA LYS A 80 23.35 0.33 29.90
C LYS A 80 24.67 1.02 30.23
N PRO A 81 24.78 1.70 31.39
CA PRO A 81 26.07 2.23 31.82
C PRO A 81 27.12 1.12 31.94
N GLN A 82 28.35 1.39 31.55
CA GLN A 82 29.46 0.45 31.67
C GLN A 82 29.66 0.09 33.16
N GLY A 83 29.85 -1.20 33.45
CA GLY A 83 29.97 -1.69 34.83
C GLY A 83 28.65 -1.78 35.62
N SER A 84 27.54 -1.25 35.11
CA SER A 84 26.22 -1.37 35.75
C SER A 84 25.45 -2.60 35.24
N ARG A 85 24.63 -3.21 36.10
CA ARG A 85 23.61 -4.18 35.69
C ARG A 85 22.30 -3.52 35.28
N ASN A 86 22.13 -2.23 35.56
CA ASN A 86 20.87 -1.52 35.32
C ASN A 86 20.75 -1.11 33.86
N ILE A 87 19.70 -1.60 33.19
CA ILE A 87 19.34 -1.21 31.83
C ILE A 87 18.18 -0.23 31.92
N LYS A 88 18.37 0.98 31.41
CA LYS A 88 17.27 1.94 31.21
C LYS A 88 16.71 1.76 29.82
N THR A 89 15.39 1.71 29.71
CA THR A 89 14.69 1.48 28.45
C THR A 89 13.68 2.60 28.21
N PHE A 90 13.67 3.14 27.00
CA PHE A 90 12.73 4.15 26.54
C PHE A 90 11.98 3.62 25.32
N GLU A 91 10.65 3.59 25.38
CA GLU A 91 9.81 3.24 24.24
C GLU A 91 9.42 4.52 23.51
N VAL A 92 9.70 4.56 22.20
CA VAL A 92 9.29 5.67 21.35
C VAL A 92 7.79 5.52 21.09
N HIS A 93 7.01 6.48 21.54
CA HIS A 93 5.55 6.44 21.48
C HIS A 93 5.00 6.63 20.05
N ASN A 94 5.75 7.32 19.19
CA ASN A 94 5.35 7.56 17.81
C ASN A 94 5.41 6.26 17.00
N LYS A 95 4.36 6.01 16.21
CA LYS A 95 4.34 4.93 15.22
C LYS A 95 5.32 5.29 14.09
N ILE A 96 6.20 4.36 13.73
CA ILE A 96 7.08 4.51 12.57
C ILE A 96 6.46 3.70 11.44
N PHE A 97 6.16 4.33 10.31
CA PHE A 97 5.68 3.62 9.13
C PHE A 97 6.86 3.33 8.22
N LEU A 98 7.06 2.06 7.89
CA LEU A 98 7.99 1.65 6.84
C LEU A 98 7.18 1.36 5.59
N LEU A 99 7.59 1.97 4.49
CA LEU A 99 6.97 1.89 3.16
C LEU A 99 7.99 1.29 2.18
N PHE A 100 7.51 0.90 1.00
CA PHE A 100 8.40 0.62 -0.12
C PHE A 100 9.14 1.89 -0.54
N ASN A 101 10.33 1.74 -1.13
CA ASN A 101 11.19 2.87 -1.45
C ASN A 101 11.63 2.88 -2.92
N PRO A 102 10.91 3.60 -3.80
CA PRO A 102 11.23 3.66 -5.22
C PRO A 102 12.49 4.47 -5.55
N TRP A 103 13.11 5.14 -4.55
CA TRP A 103 14.43 5.79 -4.68
C TRP A 103 15.59 4.85 -4.39
N ASN A 104 15.35 3.72 -3.73
CA ASN A 104 16.40 2.76 -3.39
C ASN A 104 16.60 1.74 -4.51
N ARG A 105 17.79 1.68 -5.09
CA ARG A 105 18.17 0.74 -6.17
C ARG A 105 18.03 -0.73 -5.78
N ASP A 106 18.11 -1.02 -4.48
CA ASP A 106 18.00 -2.38 -3.95
C ASP A 106 16.54 -2.78 -3.66
N ASP A 107 15.59 -1.85 -3.81
CA ASP A 107 14.16 -2.13 -3.62
C ASP A 107 13.53 -2.65 -4.91
N THR A 108 12.69 -3.67 -4.78
CA THR A 108 11.89 -4.24 -5.88
C THR A 108 11.00 -3.22 -6.59
N VAL A 109 10.65 -2.09 -5.96
CA VAL A 109 9.87 -1.03 -6.61
C VAL A 109 10.73 0.13 -7.13
N TYR A 110 12.06 -0.05 -7.20
CA TYR A 110 12.98 0.98 -7.68
C TYR A 110 12.57 1.51 -9.05
N LEU A 111 12.43 2.83 -9.15
CA LEU A 111 12.11 3.50 -10.40
C LEU A 111 13.20 4.53 -10.68
N ALA A 112 14.04 4.27 -11.69
CA ALA A 112 15.24 5.06 -11.94
C ALA A 112 14.95 6.51 -12.35
N ASP A 113 13.86 6.71 -13.09
CA ASP A 113 13.45 8.01 -13.61
C ASP A 113 12.79 8.87 -12.53
N GLU A 114 13.38 10.02 -12.21
CA GLU A 114 12.89 10.93 -11.18
C GLU A 114 11.53 11.53 -11.54
N VAL A 115 11.30 11.91 -12.81
CA VAL A 115 10.02 12.47 -13.26
C VAL A 115 8.90 11.45 -13.07
N ARG A 116 9.16 10.19 -13.39
CA ARG A 116 8.21 9.10 -13.14
C ARG A 116 8.00 8.81 -11.66
N ARG A 117 9.01 8.97 -10.79
CA ARG A 117 8.81 8.89 -9.33
C ARG A 117 7.90 10.00 -8.82
N GLN A 118 8.12 11.22 -9.28
CA GLN A 118 7.25 12.35 -8.94
C GLN A 118 5.81 12.06 -9.39
N GLU A 119 5.62 11.62 -10.63
CA GLU A 119 4.27 11.36 -11.18
C GLU A 119 3.57 10.13 -10.58
N TYR A 120 4.28 9.02 -10.39
CA TYR A 120 3.67 7.74 -10.02
C TYR A 120 3.69 7.45 -8.52
N VAL A 121 4.30 8.31 -7.71
CA VAL A 121 4.37 8.15 -6.25
C VAL A 121 3.90 9.41 -5.52
N LEU A 122 4.41 10.59 -5.87
CA LEU A 122 4.21 11.81 -5.08
C LEU A 122 3.08 12.71 -5.58
N ASN A 123 2.71 12.63 -6.86
CA ASN A 123 1.61 13.40 -7.40
C ASN A 123 0.29 12.92 -6.80
N ASP A 124 -0.39 13.79 -6.06
CA ASP A 124 -1.67 13.53 -5.38
C ASP A 124 -2.88 14.01 -6.21
N ILE A 125 -2.65 14.49 -7.44
CA ILE A 125 -3.69 14.87 -8.39
C ILE A 125 -3.53 14.06 -9.67
N GLY A 126 -4.44 13.11 -9.85
CA GLY A 126 -4.54 12.27 -11.04
C GLY A 126 -5.60 12.72 -12.03
N LYS A 127 -5.63 12.03 -13.17
CA LYS A 127 -6.68 12.15 -14.19
C LYS A 127 -7.10 10.76 -14.63
N ILE A 128 -8.38 10.45 -14.46
CA ILE A 128 -8.97 9.20 -14.94
C ILE A 128 -9.77 9.51 -16.20
N TYR A 129 -9.47 8.81 -17.30
CA TYR A 129 -10.21 8.98 -18.54
C TYR A 129 -11.51 8.14 -18.49
N ILE A 130 -12.62 8.76 -18.87
CA ILE A 130 -13.96 8.16 -18.92
C ILE A 130 -14.66 8.57 -20.22
N GLY A 131 -15.88 8.08 -20.46
CA GLY A 131 -16.69 8.43 -21.62
C GLY A 131 -16.65 7.35 -22.70
N SER A 132 -16.61 7.74 -23.97
CA SER A 132 -16.51 6.81 -25.11
C SER A 132 -15.16 6.98 -25.81
N HIS A 133 -14.75 5.97 -26.61
CA HIS A 133 -13.55 6.06 -27.43
C HIS A 133 -13.56 7.30 -28.35
N SER A 134 -14.74 7.70 -28.84
CA SER A 134 -14.92 8.83 -29.75
C SER A 134 -14.92 10.19 -29.04
N LYS A 135 -15.15 10.21 -27.73
CA LYS A 135 -15.23 11.43 -26.91
C LYS A 135 -14.66 11.15 -25.51
N PRO A 136 -13.35 10.86 -25.39
CA PRO A 136 -12.73 10.62 -24.10
C PRO A 136 -12.73 11.91 -23.28
N LYS A 137 -13.09 11.80 -21.99
CA LYS A 137 -13.09 12.92 -21.06
C LYS A 137 -12.19 12.59 -19.88
N GLY A 138 -11.18 13.44 -19.64
CA GLY A 138 -10.38 13.38 -18.43
C GLY A 138 -11.16 13.93 -17.24
N ARG A 139 -11.37 13.10 -16.22
CA ARG A 139 -11.91 13.50 -14.92
C ARG A 139 -10.74 13.63 -13.94
N GLN A 140 -10.63 14.78 -13.29
CA GLN A 140 -9.66 14.96 -12.20
C GLN A 140 -10.00 14.05 -11.02
N TRP A 141 -8.98 13.46 -10.40
CA TRP A 141 -9.12 12.56 -9.26
C TRP A 141 -8.07 12.87 -8.19
N PHE A 142 -8.50 13.13 -6.96
CA PHE A 142 -7.58 13.41 -5.84
C PHE A 142 -7.14 12.12 -5.14
N GLU A 143 -5.83 11.95 -4.98
CA GLU A 143 -5.16 10.76 -4.46
C GLU A 143 -4.31 11.07 -3.21
N GLU A 144 -4.78 12.00 -2.37
CA GLU A 144 -4.13 12.36 -1.11
C GLU A 144 -3.78 11.11 -0.27
N SER A 145 -2.67 11.17 0.48
CA SER A 145 -2.19 10.03 1.26
C SER A 145 -3.19 9.58 2.32
N VAL A 146 -3.50 8.29 2.33
CA VAL A 146 -4.47 7.66 3.24
C VAL A 146 -3.81 6.71 4.25
N LEU A 147 -2.55 6.98 4.60
CA LEU A 147 -1.66 6.03 5.30
C LEU A 147 -2.28 5.30 6.50
N PRO A 148 -2.97 5.97 7.45
CA PRO A 148 -3.62 5.25 8.56
C PRO A 148 -4.67 4.23 8.09
N ALA A 149 -5.50 4.59 7.12
CA ALA A 149 -6.54 3.73 6.58
C ALA A 149 -5.97 2.62 5.68
N ALA A 150 -4.93 2.93 4.88
CA ALA A 150 -4.22 1.94 4.07
C ALA A 150 -3.59 0.84 4.93
N VAL A 151 -2.94 1.21 6.04
CA VAL A 151 -2.38 0.21 6.97
C VAL A 151 -3.48 -0.56 7.70
N PHE A 152 -4.56 0.11 8.13
CA PHE A 152 -5.70 -0.56 8.74
C PHE A 152 -6.34 -1.60 7.80
N LEU A 153 -6.52 -1.25 6.52
CA LEU A 153 -7.02 -2.16 5.50
C LEU A 153 -6.02 -3.30 5.21
N LEU A 154 -4.73 -3.00 5.11
CA LEU A 154 -3.69 -4.01 4.94
C LEU A 154 -3.61 -4.97 6.14
N ASP A 155 -3.95 -4.53 7.36
CA ASP A 155 -4.05 -5.37 8.56
C ASP A 155 -5.23 -6.35 8.53
N LYS A 156 -6.24 -6.11 7.68
CA LYS A 156 -7.27 -7.09 7.36
C LYS A 156 -6.80 -8.14 6.35
N SER A 157 -5.67 -7.91 5.66
CA SER A 157 -5.06 -8.95 4.84
C SER A 157 -4.57 -10.12 5.70
N ARG A 158 -4.56 -11.33 5.12
CA ARG A 158 -3.91 -12.50 5.73
C ARG A 158 -2.40 -12.55 5.44
N LEU A 159 -1.80 -11.44 4.98
CA LEU A 159 -0.38 -11.40 4.66
C LEU A 159 0.44 -11.47 5.94
N ASP A 160 1.29 -12.49 6.01
CA ASP A 160 2.34 -12.53 7.02
C ASP A 160 3.43 -11.48 6.73
N TYR A 161 4.37 -11.39 7.65
CA TYR A 161 5.45 -10.40 7.58
C TYR A 161 6.34 -10.56 6.35
N SER A 162 6.66 -11.80 5.96
CA SER A 162 7.47 -12.06 4.76
C SER A 162 6.74 -11.65 3.49
N ALA A 163 5.42 -11.86 3.47
CA ALA A 163 4.56 -11.49 2.35
C ALA A 163 4.42 -9.97 2.23
N ARG A 164 4.44 -9.23 3.35
CA ARG A 164 4.44 -7.76 3.37
C ARG A 164 5.75 -7.12 2.91
N ALA A 165 6.83 -7.88 2.76
CA ALA A 165 8.07 -7.40 2.14
C ALA A 165 8.07 -7.56 0.61
N ASN A 166 7.06 -8.22 0.04
CA ASN A 166 6.98 -8.51 -1.39
C ASN A 166 5.88 -7.65 -2.03
N PRO A 167 6.22 -6.73 -2.97
CA PRO A 167 5.23 -5.82 -3.55
C PRO A 167 4.17 -6.54 -4.36
N ALA A 168 4.48 -7.66 -5.03
CA ALA A 168 3.49 -8.43 -5.79
C ALA A 168 2.42 -9.04 -4.88
N LYS A 169 2.84 -9.60 -3.73
CA LYS A 169 1.91 -10.12 -2.72
C LYS A 169 1.09 -8.99 -2.08
N VAL A 170 1.71 -7.85 -1.80
CA VAL A 170 1.03 -6.67 -1.26
C VAL A 170 -0.01 -6.14 -2.25
N VAL A 171 0.35 -5.92 -3.52
CA VAL A 171 -0.59 -5.42 -4.54
C VAL A 171 -1.72 -6.41 -4.80
N ARG A 172 -1.44 -7.73 -4.80
CA ARG A 172 -2.51 -8.73 -4.90
C ARG A 172 -3.50 -8.64 -3.74
N ALA A 173 -3.02 -8.41 -2.51
CA ALA A 173 -3.90 -8.17 -1.37
C ALA A 173 -4.64 -6.83 -1.49
N VAL A 174 -3.99 -5.76 -1.97
CA VAL A 174 -4.66 -4.47 -2.22
C VAL A 174 -5.81 -4.63 -3.21
N ALA A 175 -5.59 -5.33 -4.33
CA ALA A 175 -6.61 -5.56 -5.35
C ALA A 175 -7.82 -6.31 -4.78
N ALA A 176 -7.61 -7.31 -3.90
CA ALA A 176 -8.70 -8.00 -3.22
C ALA A 176 -9.42 -7.09 -2.20
N LEU A 177 -8.66 -6.39 -1.36
CA LEU A 177 -9.18 -5.58 -0.25
C LEU A 177 -9.89 -4.30 -0.69
N VAL A 178 -9.66 -3.81 -1.90
CA VAL A 178 -10.39 -2.64 -2.41
C VAL A 178 -11.83 -2.98 -2.77
N ASN A 179 -12.13 -4.27 -3.06
CA ASN A 179 -13.47 -4.78 -3.31
C ASN A 179 -14.09 -5.41 -2.04
N SER A 180 -15.38 -5.19 -1.80
CA SER A 180 -16.05 -5.73 -0.61
C SER A 180 -16.64 -7.14 -0.78
N HIS A 181 -16.80 -7.62 -2.03
CA HIS A 181 -17.62 -8.80 -2.32
C HIS A 181 -17.16 -10.08 -1.59
N ASP A 182 -15.84 -10.23 -1.38
CA ASP A 182 -15.29 -11.47 -0.81
C ASP A 182 -14.69 -11.26 0.59
N ASP A 183 -14.07 -10.11 0.84
CA ASP A 183 -13.23 -9.86 2.03
C ASP A 183 -13.76 -8.76 2.97
N ASN A 184 -14.97 -8.24 2.77
CA ASN A 184 -15.47 -7.03 3.46
C ASN A 184 -14.46 -5.87 3.39
N GLY A 185 -13.90 -5.72 2.19
CA GLY A 185 -12.94 -4.68 1.82
C GLY A 185 -13.54 -3.27 1.78
N LEU A 186 -12.85 -2.38 1.08
CA LEU A 186 -13.07 -0.94 1.13
C LEU A 186 -14.41 -0.49 0.54
N LEU A 187 -14.77 -0.96 -0.64
CA LEU A 187 -15.85 -0.41 -1.46
C LEU A 187 -16.85 -1.49 -1.90
N VAL A 188 -18.13 -1.14 -1.85
CA VAL A 188 -19.24 -1.93 -2.41
C VAL A 188 -19.47 -1.51 -3.86
N GLY A 189 -19.38 -2.46 -4.79
CA GLY A 189 -19.68 -2.24 -6.20
C GLY A 189 -21.19 -2.14 -6.46
N ASN A 190 -21.63 -1.20 -7.31
CA ASN A 190 -23.03 -1.11 -7.73
C ASN A 190 -23.16 -0.52 -9.15
N TRP A 191 -23.83 -1.27 -10.04
CA TRP A 191 -24.10 -0.91 -11.43
C TRP A 191 -25.61 -0.84 -11.75
N SER A 192 -26.47 -0.99 -10.75
CA SER A 192 -27.94 -1.03 -10.94
C SER A 192 -28.56 0.31 -11.35
N GLY A 193 -27.86 1.42 -11.16
CA GLY A 193 -28.41 2.77 -11.32
C GLY A 193 -29.15 3.30 -10.08
N ASN A 194 -29.42 2.45 -9.08
CA ASN A 194 -30.03 2.85 -7.82
C ASN A 194 -28.97 2.93 -6.70
N TYR A 195 -28.78 4.13 -6.14
CA TYR A 195 -27.76 4.41 -5.12
C TYR A 195 -28.35 5.07 -3.86
N HIS A 196 -29.65 4.88 -3.58
CA HIS A 196 -30.34 5.60 -2.50
C HIS A 196 -29.74 5.40 -1.09
N ASP A 197 -29.06 4.29 -0.85
CA ASP A 197 -28.47 3.90 0.43
C ASP A 197 -26.95 4.17 0.51
N GLY A 198 -26.39 4.96 -0.41
CA GLY A 198 -24.98 5.31 -0.42
C GLY A 198 -24.66 6.48 -1.35
N ASN A 199 -23.37 6.69 -1.60
CA ASN A 199 -22.94 7.69 -2.58
C ASN A 199 -22.96 7.08 -3.98
N ALA A 200 -23.52 7.81 -4.94
CA ALA A 200 -23.46 7.39 -6.33
C ALA A 200 -22.00 7.43 -6.81
N PRO A 201 -21.53 6.43 -7.59
CA PRO A 201 -20.13 6.32 -8.01
C PRO A 201 -19.56 7.57 -8.71
N TRP A 202 -20.40 8.33 -9.42
CA TRP A 202 -19.98 9.56 -10.10
C TRP A 202 -19.84 10.78 -9.18
N GLN A 203 -20.23 10.69 -7.90
CA GLN A 203 -20.09 11.79 -6.94
C GLN A 203 -18.68 11.84 -6.33
N TRP A 204 -17.95 10.72 -6.32
CA TRP A 204 -16.58 10.69 -5.82
C TRP A 204 -15.63 11.52 -6.69
N THR A 205 -14.87 12.40 -6.07
CA THR A 205 -13.84 13.23 -6.73
C THR A 205 -12.42 12.81 -6.37
N GLY A 206 -12.27 11.86 -5.44
CA GLY A 206 -10.99 11.38 -4.94
C GLY A 206 -11.19 10.24 -3.97
N SER A 207 -10.07 9.62 -3.58
CA SER A 207 -10.08 8.41 -2.77
C SER A 207 -10.03 8.69 -1.27
N ALA A 208 -9.45 9.80 -0.82
CA ALA A 208 -9.28 10.08 0.61
C ALA A 208 -10.59 10.03 1.42
N PRO A 209 -11.73 10.63 0.97
CA PRO A 209 -12.99 10.52 1.69
C PRO A 209 -13.49 9.08 1.88
N ILE A 210 -13.23 8.20 0.92
CA ILE A 210 -13.63 6.78 0.97
C ILE A 210 -12.84 6.07 2.07
N PHE A 211 -11.51 6.22 2.06
CA PHE A 211 -10.63 5.60 3.07
C PHE A 211 -10.87 6.16 4.48
N GLU A 212 -11.13 7.47 4.59
CA GLU A 212 -11.45 8.09 5.88
C GLU A 212 -12.77 7.58 6.46
N GLN A 213 -13.82 7.50 5.62
CA GLN A 213 -15.10 6.94 6.04
C GLN A 213 -14.95 5.49 6.48
N TYR A 214 -14.20 4.68 5.71
CA TYR A 214 -13.91 3.29 6.06
C TYR A 214 -13.19 3.16 7.40
N LEU A 215 -12.21 4.02 7.68
CA LEU A 215 -11.50 4.00 8.95
C LEU A 215 -12.40 4.44 10.11
N ARG A 216 -13.23 5.48 9.92
CA ARG A 216 -14.16 5.99 10.95
C ARG A 216 -15.28 5.02 11.26
N SER A 217 -15.71 4.22 10.28
CA SER A 217 -16.70 3.15 10.45
C SER A 217 -16.10 1.88 11.06
N ASN A 218 -14.84 1.90 11.49
CA ASN A 218 -14.11 0.71 11.95
C ASN A 218 -14.04 -0.42 10.90
N GLY A 219 -14.06 -0.02 9.63
CA GLY A 219 -13.86 -0.88 8.48
C GLY A 219 -15.13 -1.50 7.90
N GLU A 220 -16.26 -0.81 8.03
CA GLU A 220 -17.47 -1.14 7.26
C GLU A 220 -17.30 -0.69 5.80
N PRO A 221 -17.63 -1.54 4.81
CA PRO A 221 -17.52 -1.20 3.38
C PRO A 221 -18.29 0.06 2.98
N ILE A 222 -17.69 0.87 2.11
CA ILE A 222 -18.25 2.15 1.65
C ILE A 222 -19.04 1.97 0.37
N LYS A 223 -20.27 2.51 0.36
CA LYS A 223 -21.19 2.46 -0.78
C LYS A 223 -21.13 3.79 -1.55
N PHE A 224 -20.98 3.84 -2.88
CA PHE A 224 -20.70 2.77 -3.84
C PHE A 224 -19.53 3.12 -4.75
N GLY A 225 -18.94 2.10 -5.38
CA GLY A 225 -17.89 2.22 -6.38
C GLY A 225 -18.25 1.59 -7.73
N GLN A 226 -17.56 2.04 -8.77
CA GLN A 226 -17.46 1.38 -10.08
C GLN A 226 -15.98 1.36 -10.50
N CYS A 227 -15.66 0.80 -11.67
CA CYS A 227 -14.28 0.52 -12.10
C CYS A 227 -13.29 1.67 -11.87
N TRP A 228 -13.64 2.92 -12.21
CA TRP A 228 -12.76 4.07 -11.99
C TRP A 228 -12.56 4.42 -10.49
N VAL A 229 -13.57 4.21 -9.65
CA VAL A 229 -13.48 4.44 -8.19
C VAL A 229 -12.58 3.38 -7.55
N PHE A 230 -12.69 2.12 -8.01
CA PHE A 230 -11.81 1.03 -7.57
C PHE A 230 -10.37 1.27 -8.04
N ALA A 231 -10.15 1.65 -9.30
CA ALA A 231 -8.83 1.95 -9.83
C ALA A 231 -8.19 3.17 -9.14
N GLY A 232 -8.95 4.25 -8.92
CA GLY A 232 -8.49 5.40 -8.14
C GLY A 232 -8.08 5.00 -6.73
N SER A 233 -8.92 4.23 -6.02
CA SER A 233 -8.63 3.75 -4.66
C SER A 233 -7.42 2.81 -4.61
N THR A 234 -7.27 1.93 -5.59
CA THR A 234 -6.12 1.03 -5.73
C THR A 234 -4.83 1.80 -5.98
N THR A 235 -4.89 2.84 -6.82
CA THR A 235 -3.76 3.73 -7.12
C THR A 235 -3.34 4.52 -5.87
N THR A 236 -4.29 5.15 -5.18
CA THR A 236 -4.03 5.86 -3.91
C THR A 236 -3.41 4.96 -2.86
N MET A 237 -3.92 3.74 -2.67
CA MET A 237 -3.37 2.79 -1.69
C MET A 237 -1.95 2.34 -2.07
N SER A 238 -1.71 2.05 -3.35
CA SER A 238 -0.39 1.64 -3.85
C SER A 238 0.65 2.76 -3.66
N ARG A 239 0.31 3.99 -4.08
CA ARG A 239 1.17 5.18 -3.89
C ARG A 239 1.44 5.46 -2.42
N THR A 240 0.41 5.37 -1.58
CA THR A 240 0.52 5.53 -0.12
C THR A 240 1.49 4.51 0.51
N LEU A 241 1.56 3.29 -0.04
CA LEU A 241 2.49 2.25 0.42
C LEU A 241 3.90 2.37 -0.21
N GLY A 242 4.13 3.37 -1.06
CA GLY A 242 5.40 3.61 -1.75
C GLY A 242 5.57 2.82 -3.04
N ILE A 243 4.50 2.20 -3.56
CA ILE A 243 4.54 1.44 -4.82
C ILE A 243 4.13 2.38 -5.96
N PRO A 244 4.98 2.63 -6.96
CA PRO A 244 4.61 3.49 -8.08
C PRO A 244 3.43 2.90 -8.85
N ALA A 245 2.39 3.72 -9.07
CA ALA A 245 1.13 3.26 -9.65
C ALA A 245 0.49 4.34 -10.54
N ARG A 246 -0.34 3.90 -11.49
CA ARG A 246 -1.14 4.77 -12.36
C ARG A 246 -2.44 4.09 -12.78
N THR A 247 -3.48 4.88 -13.02
CA THR A 247 -4.72 4.38 -13.62
C THR A 247 -4.58 4.25 -15.15
N ILE A 248 -5.18 3.21 -15.71
CA ILE A 248 -5.26 2.94 -17.14
C ILE A 248 -6.72 2.82 -17.53
N THR A 249 -7.09 3.45 -18.65
CA THR A 249 -8.43 3.34 -19.22
C THR A 249 -8.35 2.61 -20.55
N ASN A 250 -9.14 1.55 -20.68
CA ASN A 250 -9.37 0.86 -21.93
C ASN A 250 -10.78 1.21 -22.44
N PHE A 251 -10.89 1.77 -23.63
CA PHE A 251 -12.17 2.06 -24.26
C PHE A 251 -12.63 0.87 -25.10
N VAL A 252 -13.94 0.63 -25.16
CA VAL A 252 -14.50 -0.56 -25.83
C VAL A 252 -13.90 -1.84 -25.22
N SER A 253 -13.93 -1.93 -23.89
CA SER A 253 -13.29 -3.00 -23.16
C SER A 253 -14.16 -4.26 -23.20
N ALA A 254 -13.67 -5.29 -23.87
CA ALA A 254 -14.23 -6.63 -23.77
C ALA A 254 -14.15 -7.11 -22.31
N HIS A 255 -15.24 -7.71 -21.85
CA HIS A 255 -15.34 -8.40 -20.57
C HIS A 255 -15.86 -9.80 -20.89
N ASP A 256 -14.89 -10.65 -21.21
CA ASP A 256 -15.02 -12.09 -21.39
C ASP A 256 -15.31 -12.73 -20.02
N THR A 257 -16.29 -13.62 -19.98
CA THR A 257 -16.75 -14.30 -18.77
C THR A 257 -16.52 -15.81 -18.79
N ASP A 258 -15.96 -16.36 -19.88
CA ASP A 258 -15.71 -17.80 -20.06
C ASP A 258 -14.28 -18.17 -20.49
N ASP A 259 -13.35 -17.19 -20.47
CA ASP A 259 -11.92 -17.33 -20.81
C ASP A 259 -11.69 -17.81 -22.27
N SER A 260 -12.66 -17.56 -23.17
CA SER A 260 -12.58 -17.93 -24.58
C SER A 260 -11.68 -17.03 -25.42
N LEU A 261 -11.32 -15.84 -24.91
CA LEU A 261 -10.70 -14.73 -25.65
C LEU A 261 -11.59 -14.18 -26.78
N THR A 262 -12.88 -14.52 -26.76
CA THR A 262 -13.91 -14.01 -27.67
C THR A 262 -14.98 -13.26 -26.88
N VAL A 263 -15.89 -12.58 -27.58
CA VAL A 263 -17.09 -11.96 -26.99
C VAL A 263 -18.27 -12.50 -27.76
N ASP A 264 -18.97 -13.46 -27.17
CA ASP A 264 -20.02 -14.18 -27.88
C ASP A 264 -21.39 -13.57 -27.61
N LYS A 265 -22.05 -13.12 -28.69
CA LYS A 265 -23.40 -12.55 -28.64
C LYS A 265 -24.38 -13.46 -29.36
N PHE A 266 -25.39 -13.90 -28.63
CA PHE A 266 -26.43 -14.79 -29.13
C PHE A 266 -27.65 -13.99 -29.56
N PHE A 267 -28.20 -14.34 -30.73
CA PHE A 267 -29.39 -13.71 -31.28
C PHE A 267 -30.38 -14.78 -31.72
N SER A 268 -31.66 -14.51 -31.48
CA SER A 268 -32.75 -15.31 -32.03
C SER A 268 -32.81 -15.19 -33.55
N LYS A 269 -33.61 -16.06 -34.20
CA LYS A 269 -33.83 -15.99 -35.67
C LYS A 269 -34.42 -14.65 -36.13
N THR A 270 -35.06 -13.89 -35.25
CA THR A 270 -35.62 -12.57 -35.54
C THR A 270 -34.65 -11.42 -35.27
N GLY A 271 -33.42 -11.71 -34.81
CA GLY A 271 -32.41 -10.71 -34.49
C GLY A 271 -32.47 -10.15 -33.06
N GLU A 272 -33.39 -10.66 -32.22
CA GLU A 272 -33.47 -10.24 -30.81
C GLU A 272 -32.32 -10.84 -29.99
N PRO A 273 -31.64 -10.06 -29.13
CA PRO A 273 -30.56 -10.56 -28.27
C PRO A 273 -31.05 -11.61 -27.27
N ILE A 274 -30.26 -12.65 -27.07
CA ILE A 274 -30.48 -13.70 -26.07
C ILE A 274 -29.43 -13.50 -24.97
N SER A 275 -29.85 -12.94 -23.83
CA SER A 275 -28.95 -12.47 -22.75
C SER A 275 -28.77 -13.45 -21.58
N ASP A 276 -29.47 -14.59 -21.59
CA ASP A 276 -29.44 -15.61 -20.53
C ASP A 276 -28.44 -16.74 -20.79
N VAL A 277 -27.78 -16.74 -21.94
CA VAL A 277 -26.83 -17.79 -22.36
C VAL A 277 -25.37 -17.42 -22.06
N ASN A 278 -25.02 -16.13 -22.13
CA ASN A 278 -23.67 -15.63 -21.88
C ASN A 278 -23.74 -14.24 -21.21
N SER A 279 -22.81 -13.97 -20.30
CA SER A 279 -22.64 -12.69 -19.60
C SER A 279 -21.54 -11.79 -20.20
N ASP A 280 -20.95 -12.20 -21.32
CA ASP A 280 -19.98 -11.42 -22.07
C ASP A 280 -20.54 -10.04 -22.42
N SER A 281 -19.70 -9.04 -22.24
CA SER A 281 -20.10 -7.67 -22.47
C SER A 281 -18.98 -6.82 -23.02
N ILE A 282 -19.36 -5.75 -23.71
CA ILE A 282 -18.42 -4.72 -24.14
C ILE A 282 -18.75 -3.47 -23.36
N TRP A 283 -17.85 -3.08 -22.47
CA TRP A 283 -17.96 -1.87 -21.67
C TRP A 283 -17.54 -0.68 -22.51
N ASN A 284 -18.25 0.45 -22.37
CA ASN A 284 -17.84 1.71 -23.01
C ASN A 284 -16.39 2.06 -22.65
N PHE A 285 -16.03 1.83 -21.39
CA PHE A 285 -14.66 1.84 -20.90
C PHE A 285 -14.54 0.97 -19.64
N HIS A 286 -13.33 0.49 -19.39
CA HIS A 286 -12.94 -0.13 -18.13
C HIS A 286 -11.66 0.54 -17.63
N VAL A 287 -11.51 0.65 -16.31
CA VAL A 287 -10.36 1.29 -15.68
C VAL A 287 -9.74 0.33 -14.67
N TRP A 288 -8.42 0.17 -14.75
CA TRP A 288 -7.62 -0.59 -13.80
C TRP A 288 -6.37 0.19 -13.39
N THR A 289 -5.55 -0.40 -12.52
CA THR A 289 -4.30 0.18 -12.04
C THR A 289 -3.11 -0.64 -12.53
N ASP A 290 -2.16 0.03 -13.17
CA ASP A 290 -0.81 -0.50 -13.38
C ASP A 290 0.05 -0.15 -12.16
N VAL A 291 0.91 -1.08 -11.74
CA VAL A 291 1.92 -0.87 -10.70
C VAL A 291 3.30 -1.24 -11.22
N TRP A 292 4.35 -0.61 -10.66
CA TRP A 292 5.74 -0.87 -11.02
C TRP A 292 6.46 -1.70 -9.96
N MET A 293 7.08 -2.81 -10.37
CA MET A 293 7.98 -3.64 -9.57
C MET A 293 8.82 -4.57 -10.46
N SER A 294 9.92 -5.12 -9.93
CA SER A 294 10.78 -6.14 -10.55
C SER A 294 10.56 -7.57 -10.04
#